data_AF-A0A1I3D431-F1
#
_entry.id   AF-A0A1I3D431-F1
#
_cell.length_a   1.000
_cell.length_b   1.000
_cell.length_c   1.000
_cell.angle_alpha   90.00
_cell.angle_beta   90.00
_cell.angle_gamma   90.00
#
_symmetry.space_group_name_H-M   'P 1'
#
loop_
_entity.id
_entity.type
_entity.pdbx_description
1 polymer ?
#
loop_
_entity_poly.entity_id
_entity_poly.type
_entity_poly.pdbx_seq_one_letter_code
_entity_poly.pdbx_strand_id
1 'polypeptide(L)'
;MGSATTRVVWASQPPACPDSRRPVPLFGRSKSETPTVDSTSMKPGGKGRPTPTRKEAEAAARAKAKVPRTRKELAAAQRSSRVESSQKVRAAMKSGDERYFMARDKGPMRRFVRDYVDARFSIVELMIPLLIVTMVLGYSGNPDLASMGNTLLLGTLLLVIFDILLMRRRMKKELERRFPGESQKGIAYYSITRAMQMKFMRMPKAKVKIGQELPEHYR
;
A
#
# COMPACT_ATOMS: atom_id res chain seq x y z
N MET A 1 -58.31 -18.69 -14.23
CA MET A 1 -57.70 -18.64 -15.58
C MET A 1 -57.08 -17.26 -15.77
N GLY A 2 -55.80 -17.19 -16.17
CA GLY A 2 -55.13 -15.92 -16.46
C GLY A 2 -53.68 -15.88 -15.98
N SER A 3 -52.83 -16.72 -16.55
CA SER A 3 -51.37 -16.70 -16.35
C SER A 3 -50.76 -15.46 -16.99
N ALA A 4 -50.20 -14.55 -16.18
CA ALA A 4 -49.40 -13.43 -16.67
C ALA A 4 -47.91 -13.76 -16.55
N THR A 5 -47.40 -14.47 -17.55
CA THR A 5 -45.98 -14.78 -17.74
C THR A 5 -45.21 -13.52 -18.11
N THR A 6 -44.47 -12.94 -17.16
CA THR A 6 -43.60 -11.78 -17.43
C THR A 6 -42.22 -12.29 -17.88
N ARG A 7 -41.91 -12.12 -19.18
CA ARG A 7 -40.60 -12.40 -19.77
C ARG A 7 -39.60 -11.32 -19.36
N VAL A 8 -38.55 -11.71 -18.64
CA VAL A 8 -37.40 -10.84 -18.34
C VAL A 8 -36.48 -10.83 -19.57
N VAL A 9 -36.40 -9.67 -20.22
CA VAL A 9 -35.51 -9.39 -21.35
C VAL A 9 -34.08 -9.24 -20.82
N TRP A 10 -33.19 -10.12 -21.27
CA TRP A 10 -31.75 -10.04 -21.00
C TRP A 10 -31.15 -8.83 -21.70
N ALA A 11 -30.56 -7.91 -20.92
CA ALA A 11 -29.78 -6.79 -21.43
C ALA A 11 -28.48 -7.32 -22.08
N SER A 12 -28.26 -6.90 -23.32
CA SER A 12 -27.08 -7.14 -24.14
C SER A 12 -25.83 -6.50 -23.54
N GLN A 13 -24.77 -7.30 -23.38
CA GLN A 13 -23.45 -6.82 -22.95
C GLN A 13 -22.72 -6.11 -24.11
N PRO A 14 -22.04 -4.97 -23.88
CA PRO A 14 -21.19 -4.33 -24.88
C PRO A 14 -19.82 -5.04 -25.04
N PRO A 15 -19.18 -4.97 -26.22
CA PRO A 15 -17.94 -5.68 -26.50
C PRO A 15 -16.72 -5.08 -25.77
N ALA A 16 -15.84 -5.97 -25.29
CA ALA A 16 -14.61 -5.63 -24.59
C ALA A 16 -13.50 -5.13 -25.55
N CYS A 17 -12.80 -4.06 -25.17
CA CYS A 17 -11.59 -3.56 -25.83
C CYS A 17 -10.39 -4.52 -25.61
N PRO A 18 -9.51 -4.72 -26.61
CA PRO A 18 -8.29 -5.52 -26.43
C PRO A 18 -7.19 -4.74 -25.67
N ASP A 19 -6.83 -5.24 -24.49
CA ASP A 19 -5.73 -4.79 -23.64
C ASP A 19 -4.36 -5.22 -24.22
N SER A 20 -3.56 -4.24 -24.64
CA SER A 20 -2.19 -4.42 -25.09
C SER A 20 -1.21 -4.21 -23.94
N ARG A 21 -0.87 -5.26 -23.19
CA ARG A 21 0.33 -5.29 -22.32
C ARG A 21 0.66 -6.71 -21.83
N ARG A 22 1.63 -7.38 -22.47
CA ARG A 22 2.25 -8.63 -21.95
C ARG A 22 3.67 -8.33 -21.43
N PRO A 23 4.07 -8.83 -20.24
CA PRO A 23 5.45 -8.73 -19.77
C PRO A 23 6.32 -9.88 -20.31
N VAL A 24 7.58 -9.58 -20.60
CA VAL A 24 8.64 -10.52 -21.04
C VAL A 24 9.29 -11.20 -19.83
N PRO A 25 9.61 -12.50 -19.88
CA PRO A 25 10.37 -13.17 -18.83
C PRO A 25 11.87 -12.90 -18.99
N LEU A 26 12.54 -12.58 -17.89
CA LEU A 26 13.99 -12.44 -17.76
C LEU A 26 14.43 -13.39 -16.66
N PHE A 27 15.12 -14.49 -16.99
CA PHE A 27 15.96 -15.21 -16.02
C PHE A 27 17.06 -16.07 -16.67
N GLY A 28 18.25 -15.98 -16.06
CA GLY A 28 19.36 -16.96 -16.05
C GLY A 28 20.40 -16.82 -17.19
N ARG A 29 21.71 -16.97 -17.00
CA ARG A 29 22.58 -17.39 -15.88
C ARG A 29 24.06 -17.12 -16.25
N SER A 30 24.92 -16.98 -15.23
CA SER A 30 26.39 -17.15 -15.15
C SER A 30 27.11 -17.85 -16.33
N LYS A 31 28.24 -17.27 -16.80
CA LYS A 31 29.63 -17.74 -16.55
C LYS A 31 30.62 -16.91 -17.39
N SER A 32 31.69 -16.43 -16.76
CA SER A 32 32.79 -15.65 -17.35
C SER A 32 33.91 -16.58 -17.80
N GLU A 33 34.26 -16.53 -19.09
CA GLU A 33 35.61 -16.81 -19.64
C GLU A 33 35.66 -16.37 -21.12
N THR A 34 36.60 -15.49 -21.44
CA THR A 34 37.01 -14.98 -22.76
C THR A 34 37.91 -16.00 -23.49
N PRO A 35 37.95 -16.07 -24.84
CA PRO A 35 38.76 -15.10 -25.61
C PRO A 35 38.29 -14.70 -27.03
N THR A 36 38.87 -13.56 -27.46
CA THR A 36 39.25 -13.14 -28.82
C THR A 36 38.21 -13.02 -29.93
N VAL A 37 37.75 -11.78 -30.09
CA VAL A 37 37.76 -10.94 -31.31
C VAL A 37 37.86 -11.67 -32.66
N ASP A 38 36.75 -11.63 -33.40
CA ASP A 38 36.82 -11.26 -34.82
C ASP A 38 35.69 -10.27 -35.14
N SER A 39 36.14 -9.08 -35.54
CA SER A 39 35.31 -7.96 -35.96
C SER A 39 34.81 -8.20 -37.38
N THR A 40 33.49 -8.28 -37.57
CA THR A 40 32.88 -7.94 -38.86
C THR A 40 31.62 -7.11 -38.63
N SER A 41 31.80 -5.82 -38.90
CA SER A 41 30.80 -4.81 -39.32
C SER A 41 29.33 -5.09 -39.02
N MET A 42 28.77 -4.33 -38.08
CA MET A 42 27.33 -4.06 -38.05
C MET A 42 26.89 -3.31 -39.30
N LYS A 43 25.89 -3.85 -40.00
CA LYS A 43 24.90 -3.06 -40.75
C LYS A 43 23.55 -3.15 -40.03
N PRO A 44 22.79 -2.05 -39.95
CA PRO A 44 21.50 -1.99 -39.26
C PRO A 44 20.42 -2.62 -40.15
N GLY A 45 19.54 -3.47 -39.60
CA GLY A 45 18.30 -3.87 -40.29
C GLY A 45 18.07 -5.34 -40.62
N GLY A 46 18.67 -6.28 -39.90
CA GLY A 46 18.30 -7.71 -39.99
C GLY A 46 17.31 -8.12 -38.88
N LYS A 47 16.15 -8.68 -39.22
CA LYS A 47 15.20 -9.29 -38.28
C LYS A 47 15.83 -10.54 -37.63
N GLY A 48 16.68 -10.33 -36.63
CA GLY A 48 17.54 -11.32 -35.99
C GLY A 48 16.95 -12.00 -34.75
N ARG A 49 15.65 -12.31 -34.75
CA ARG A 49 15.12 -13.35 -33.86
C ARG A 49 14.28 -14.29 -34.72
N PRO A 50 14.59 -15.60 -34.78
CA PRO A 50 13.72 -16.54 -35.45
C PRO A 50 12.32 -16.38 -34.85
N THR A 51 11.36 -16.00 -35.68
CA THR A 51 9.95 -16.09 -35.32
C THR A 51 9.72 -17.54 -34.91
N PRO A 52 9.20 -17.80 -33.70
CA PRO A 52 9.06 -19.17 -33.21
C PRO A 52 8.29 -19.96 -34.24
N THR A 53 8.86 -21.11 -34.60
CA THR A 53 8.32 -21.97 -35.64
C THR A 53 6.88 -22.29 -35.31
N ARG A 54 5.96 -22.38 -36.29
CA ARG A 54 4.51 -22.55 -36.02
C ARG A 54 4.21 -23.65 -34.99
N LYS A 55 5.00 -24.73 -34.99
CA LYS A 55 4.94 -25.83 -34.01
C LYS A 55 5.32 -25.41 -32.59
N GLU A 56 6.31 -24.57 -32.40
CA GLU A 56 6.73 -24.05 -31.08
C GLU A 56 5.75 -22.99 -30.56
N ALA A 57 5.25 -22.13 -31.45
CA ALA A 57 4.19 -21.19 -31.11
C ALA A 57 2.89 -21.92 -30.70
N GLU A 58 2.54 -23.00 -31.41
CA GLU A 58 1.38 -23.83 -31.09
C GLU A 58 1.60 -24.70 -29.85
N ALA A 59 2.81 -25.23 -29.62
CA ALA A 59 3.15 -25.96 -28.39
C ALA A 59 3.16 -25.03 -27.17
N ALA A 60 3.68 -23.81 -27.30
CA ALA A 60 3.62 -22.80 -26.25
C ALA A 60 2.18 -22.32 -26.00
N ALA A 61 1.35 -22.21 -27.03
CA ALA A 61 -0.08 -21.90 -26.89
C ALA A 61 -0.84 -23.04 -26.20
N ARG A 62 -0.58 -24.30 -26.58
CA ARG A 62 -1.17 -25.50 -25.96
C ARG A 62 -0.71 -25.70 -24.51
N ALA A 63 0.54 -25.38 -24.19
CA ALA A 63 1.06 -25.42 -22.82
C ALA A 63 0.39 -24.35 -21.92
N LYS A 64 0.09 -23.16 -22.46
CA LYS A 64 -0.66 -22.11 -21.75
C LYS A 64 -2.16 -22.41 -21.63
N ALA A 65 -2.71 -23.16 -22.59
CA ALA A 65 -4.13 -23.53 -22.63
C ALA A 65 -4.45 -24.84 -21.89
N LYS A 66 -3.46 -25.52 -21.30
CA LYS A 66 -3.69 -26.77 -20.56
C LYS A 66 -4.34 -26.46 -19.21
N VAL A 67 -5.67 -26.46 -19.21
CA VAL A 67 -6.50 -26.33 -18.01
C VAL A 67 -6.06 -27.41 -17.00
N PRO A 68 -5.83 -27.08 -15.70
CA PRO A 68 -5.33 -28.04 -14.73
C PRO A 68 -6.34 -29.19 -14.60
N ARG A 69 -5.92 -30.42 -14.93
CA ARG A 69 -6.85 -31.57 -15.06
C ARG A 69 -7.01 -32.34 -13.75
N THR A 70 -6.13 -32.13 -12.78
CA THR A 70 -6.10 -32.86 -11.49
C THR A 70 -6.38 -31.91 -10.33
N ARG A 71 -7.07 -32.41 -9.29
CA ARG A 71 -7.40 -31.65 -8.06
C ARG A 71 -6.15 -31.04 -7.40
N LYS A 72 -5.01 -31.72 -7.46
CA LYS A 72 -3.70 -31.22 -6.96
C LYS A 72 -3.15 -30.07 -7.80
N GLU A 73 -3.28 -30.14 -9.13
CA GLU A 73 -2.84 -29.07 -10.04
C GLU A 73 -3.75 -27.84 -9.95
N LEU A 74 -5.06 -28.03 -9.79
CA LEU A 74 -6.02 -26.96 -9.50
C LEU A 74 -5.69 -26.27 -8.17
N ALA A 75 -5.40 -27.03 -7.11
CA ALA A 75 -5.00 -26.47 -5.83
C ALA A 75 -3.66 -25.71 -5.92
N ALA A 76 -2.69 -26.22 -6.67
CA ALA A 76 -1.42 -25.53 -6.91
C ALA A 76 -1.61 -24.22 -7.70
N ALA A 77 -2.43 -24.23 -8.75
CA ALA A 77 -2.78 -23.04 -9.53
C ALA A 77 -3.59 -22.01 -8.71
N GLN A 78 -4.47 -22.47 -7.83
CA GLN A 78 -5.17 -21.59 -6.89
C GLN A 78 -4.23 -20.97 -5.85
N ARG A 79 -3.22 -21.72 -5.38
CA ARG A 79 -2.20 -21.18 -4.47
C ARG A 79 -1.31 -20.16 -5.17
N SER A 80 -0.81 -20.46 -6.37
CA SER A 80 0.02 -19.51 -7.13
C SER A 80 -0.75 -18.24 -7.47
N SER A 81 -1.99 -18.34 -7.94
CA SER A 81 -2.84 -17.17 -8.21
C SER A 81 -3.17 -16.36 -6.96
N ARG A 82 -3.36 -16.99 -5.79
CA ARG A 82 -3.52 -16.30 -4.50
C ARG A 82 -2.23 -15.58 -4.06
N VAL A 83 -1.07 -16.19 -4.27
CA VAL A 83 0.23 -15.57 -3.96
C VAL A 83 0.46 -14.38 -4.88
N GLU A 84 0.23 -14.53 -6.19
CA GLU A 84 0.36 -13.45 -7.17
C GLU A 84 -0.63 -12.31 -6.90
N SER A 85 -1.89 -12.60 -6.58
CA SER A 85 -2.88 -11.58 -6.24
C SER A 85 -2.50 -10.86 -4.95
N SER A 86 -2.02 -11.59 -3.93
CA SER A 86 -1.55 -11.00 -2.67
C SER A 86 -0.31 -10.14 -2.88
N GLN A 87 0.62 -10.56 -3.73
CA GLN A 87 1.80 -9.76 -4.09
C GLN A 87 1.42 -8.52 -4.88
N LYS A 88 0.50 -8.61 -5.84
CA LYS A 88 -0.05 -7.46 -6.59
C LYS A 88 -0.75 -6.49 -5.67
N VAL A 89 -1.56 -6.97 -4.71
CA VAL A 89 -2.21 -6.13 -3.71
C VAL A 89 -1.16 -5.47 -2.81
N ARG A 90 -0.15 -6.19 -2.30
CA ARG A 90 0.93 -5.60 -1.50
C ARG A 90 1.75 -4.58 -2.28
N ALA A 91 2.06 -4.86 -3.54
CA ALA A 91 2.75 -3.93 -4.45
C ALA A 91 1.88 -2.71 -4.73
N ALA A 92 0.57 -2.88 -4.95
CA ALA A 92 -0.37 -1.79 -5.17
C ALA A 92 -0.55 -0.92 -3.92
N MET A 93 -0.63 -1.53 -2.73
CA MET A 93 -0.65 -0.84 -1.43
C MET A 93 0.64 -0.05 -1.19
N LYS A 94 1.78 -0.56 -1.66
CA LYS A 94 3.09 0.13 -1.61
C LYS A 94 3.18 1.26 -2.65
N SER A 95 2.57 1.10 -3.82
CA SER A 95 2.52 2.11 -4.89
C SER A 95 1.54 3.26 -4.60
N GLY A 96 0.63 3.07 -3.63
CA GLY A 96 -0.33 4.09 -3.21
C GLY A 96 -1.53 4.27 -4.15
N ASP A 97 -1.85 3.26 -4.96
CA ASP A 97 -3.04 3.25 -5.82
C ASP A 97 -4.30 3.00 -4.95
N GLU A 98 -5.14 4.04 -4.85
CA GLU A 98 -6.30 4.07 -3.95
C GLU A 98 -7.37 3.01 -4.25
N ARG A 99 -7.36 2.47 -5.46
CA ARG A 99 -8.29 1.41 -5.88
C ARG A 99 -8.15 0.15 -5.03
N TYR A 100 -6.94 -0.13 -4.55
CA TYR A 100 -6.61 -1.32 -3.77
C TYR A 100 -6.64 -1.12 -2.26
N PHE A 101 -6.95 0.09 -1.78
CA PHE A 101 -7.15 0.31 -0.34
C PHE A 101 -8.44 -0.38 0.13
N MET A 102 -8.49 -0.71 1.41
CA MET A 102 -9.70 -1.25 2.02
C MET A 102 -10.78 -0.17 2.04
N ALA A 103 -12.07 -0.53 1.95
CA ALA A 103 -13.17 0.45 1.87
C ALA A 103 -13.14 1.50 3.00
N ARG A 104 -12.60 1.14 4.17
CA ARG A 104 -12.38 2.04 5.31
C ARG A 104 -11.29 3.11 5.12
N ASP A 105 -10.38 2.95 4.18
CA ASP A 105 -9.21 3.85 4.01
C ASP A 105 -9.30 4.68 2.71
N LYS A 106 -10.39 4.51 1.95
CA LYS A 106 -10.65 5.23 0.70
C LYS A 106 -11.23 6.62 0.94
N GLY A 107 -10.93 7.55 0.04
CA GLY A 107 -11.54 8.87 -0.04
C GLY A 107 -10.55 10.04 0.16
N PRO A 108 -10.87 11.21 -0.40
CA PRO A 108 -9.98 12.38 -0.40
C PRO A 108 -9.73 12.91 1.01
N MET A 109 -10.77 12.92 1.86
CA MET A 109 -10.70 13.32 3.27
C MET A 109 -9.76 12.42 4.09
N ARG A 110 -9.83 11.10 3.88
CA ARG A 110 -8.93 10.15 4.55
C ARG A 110 -7.52 10.26 4.00
N ARG A 111 -7.32 10.53 2.70
CA ARG A 111 -6.00 10.79 2.13
C ARG A 111 -5.34 12.01 2.79
N PHE A 112 -6.07 13.12 2.93
CA PHE A 112 -5.60 14.31 3.63
C PHE A 112 -5.16 13.98 5.06
N VAL A 113 -5.97 13.24 5.81
CA VAL A 113 -5.65 12.85 7.20
C VAL A 113 -4.36 12.03 7.25
N ARG A 114 -4.16 11.11 6.31
CA ARG A 114 -2.94 10.29 6.23
C ARG A 114 -1.70 11.17 6.02
N ASP A 115 -1.75 12.05 5.03
CA ASP A 115 -0.63 12.95 4.73
C ASP A 115 -0.38 13.94 5.89
N TYR A 116 -1.44 14.45 6.54
CA TYR A 116 -1.34 15.42 7.63
C TYR A 116 -0.77 14.82 8.93
N VAL A 117 -1.17 13.58 9.25
CA VAL A 117 -0.65 12.87 10.42
C VAL A 117 0.76 12.36 10.15
N ASP A 118 1.03 11.84 8.96
CA ASP A 118 2.34 11.25 8.64
C ASP A 118 3.41 12.32 8.37
N ALA A 119 3.04 13.53 7.90
CA ALA A 119 3.97 14.66 7.74
C ALA A 119 4.45 15.27 9.07
N ARG A 120 3.75 15.01 10.20
CA ARG A 120 4.13 15.50 11.53
C ARG A 120 5.18 14.64 12.21
N PHE A 121 5.93 15.25 13.12
CA PHE A 121 6.73 14.49 14.08
C PHE A 121 5.80 13.76 15.05
N SER A 122 5.98 12.45 15.21
CA SER A 122 5.14 11.64 16.10
C SER A 122 5.74 11.58 17.48
N ILE A 123 5.09 12.22 18.46
CA ILE A 123 5.51 12.17 19.88
C ILE A 123 5.51 10.75 20.44
N VAL A 124 4.72 9.83 19.86
CA VAL A 124 4.69 8.41 20.22
C VAL A 124 6.06 7.73 20.10
N GLU A 125 6.89 8.12 19.14
CA GLU A 125 8.24 7.55 19.01
C GLU A 125 9.19 8.07 20.10
N LEU A 126 8.94 9.29 20.60
CA LEU A 126 9.64 9.87 21.76
C LEU A 126 9.11 9.34 23.10
N MET A 127 7.90 8.79 23.14
CA MET A 127 7.35 8.14 24.34
C MET A 127 8.12 6.90 24.75
N ILE A 128 8.53 6.05 23.80
CA ILE A 128 9.26 4.81 24.11
C ILE A 128 10.57 5.10 24.88
N PRO A 129 11.48 5.96 24.39
CA PRO A 129 12.69 6.30 25.14
C PRO A 129 12.36 7.01 26.46
N LEU A 130 11.34 7.85 26.49
CA LEU A 130 10.94 8.54 27.73
C LEU A 130 10.44 7.56 28.80
N LEU A 131 9.66 6.54 28.41
CA LEU A 131 9.24 5.47 29.31
C LEU A 131 10.44 4.69 29.86
N ILE A 132 11.43 4.36 29.01
CA ILE A 132 12.66 3.70 29.45
C ILE A 132 13.38 4.57 30.49
N VAL A 133 13.51 5.88 30.26
CA VAL A 133 14.12 6.81 31.22
C VAL A 133 13.37 6.81 32.54
N THR A 134 12.04 6.90 32.53
CA THR A 134 11.23 6.85 33.78
C THR A 134 11.36 5.52 34.51
N MET A 135 11.50 4.41 33.77
CA MET A 135 11.70 3.08 34.36
C MET A 135 13.05 2.96 35.05
N VAL A 136 14.13 3.47 34.43
CA VAL A 136 15.47 3.49 35.01
C VAL A 136 15.50 4.35 36.28
N LEU A 137 14.87 5.52 36.25
CA LEU A 137 14.75 6.42 37.42
C LEU A 137 13.98 5.74 38.56
N GLY A 138 12.88 5.04 38.24
CA GLY A 138 12.07 4.32 39.22
C GLY A 138 12.79 3.13 39.86
N TYR A 139 13.63 2.41 39.10
CA TYR A 139 14.41 1.27 39.58
C TYR A 139 15.75 1.64 40.24
N SER A 140 16.09 2.92 40.31
CA SER A 140 17.37 3.38 40.87
C SER A 140 17.53 3.14 42.38
N GLY A 141 16.47 2.69 43.09
CA GLY A 141 16.51 2.41 44.53
C GLY A 141 16.58 3.64 45.44
N ASN A 142 16.61 4.84 44.87
CA ASN A 142 16.63 6.10 45.60
C ASN A 142 15.23 6.76 45.53
N PRO A 143 14.63 7.12 46.69
CA PRO A 143 13.27 7.69 46.73
C PRO A 143 13.15 9.02 45.98
N ASP A 144 14.19 9.85 45.95
CA ASP A 144 14.16 11.12 45.24
C ASP A 144 14.09 10.90 43.72
N LEU A 145 14.92 10.00 43.20
CA LEU A 145 14.93 9.60 41.79
C LEU A 145 13.62 8.93 41.36
N ALA A 146 13.04 8.11 42.23
CA ALA A 146 11.72 7.51 41.98
C ALA A 146 10.61 8.57 41.92
N SER A 147 10.64 9.58 42.81
CA SER A 147 9.69 10.69 42.78
C SER A 147 9.80 11.51 41.50
N MET A 148 11.03 11.80 41.04
CA MET A 148 11.28 12.46 39.77
C MET A 148 10.77 11.63 38.58
N GLY A 149 10.98 10.31 38.60
CA GLY A 149 10.45 9.40 37.60
C GLY A 149 8.92 9.45 37.53
N ASN A 150 8.24 9.51 38.68
CA ASN A 150 6.78 9.63 38.74
C ASN A 150 6.28 10.99 38.22
N THR A 151 6.94 12.10 38.60
CA THR A 151 6.62 13.44 38.07
C THR A 151 6.83 13.50 36.56
N LEU A 152 7.91 12.91 36.05
CA LEU A 152 8.17 12.79 34.62
C LEU A 152 7.10 11.95 33.92
N LEU A 153 6.66 10.85 34.50
CA LEU A 153 5.58 10.01 33.95
C LEU A 153 4.26 10.79 33.85
N LEU A 154 3.88 11.51 34.91
CA LEU A 154 2.69 12.38 34.90
C LEU A 154 2.82 13.52 33.88
N GLY A 155 3.97 14.18 33.82
CA GLY A 155 4.25 15.24 32.84
C GLY A 155 4.18 14.71 31.40
N THR A 156 4.71 13.51 31.18
CA THR A 156 4.66 12.80 29.90
C THR A 156 3.22 12.52 29.48
N LEU A 157 2.38 12.03 30.40
CA LEU A 157 0.96 11.78 30.14
C LEU A 157 0.23 13.07 29.73
N LEU A 158 0.47 14.18 30.44
CA LEU A 158 -0.12 15.48 30.11
C LEU A 158 0.35 15.98 28.73
N LEU A 159 1.63 15.81 28.40
CA LEU A 159 2.19 16.18 27.10
C LEU A 159 1.49 15.41 25.96
N VAL A 160 1.24 14.10 26.13
CA VAL A 160 0.50 13.28 25.15
C VAL A 160 -0.93 13.77 24.96
N ILE A 161 -1.64 14.04 26.06
CA ILE A 161 -3.00 14.56 26.00
C ILE A 161 -3.03 15.89 25.24
N PHE A 162 -2.09 16.78 25.56
CA PHE A 162 -1.97 18.07 24.91
C PHE A 162 -1.67 17.94 23.41
N ASP A 163 -0.77 17.04 23.01
CA ASP A 163 -0.48 16.77 21.60
C ASP A 163 -1.72 16.27 20.84
N ILE A 164 -2.46 15.30 21.40
CA ILE A 164 -3.69 14.78 20.79
C ILE A 164 -4.74 15.90 20.62
N LEU A 165 -4.89 16.77 21.62
CA LEU A 165 -5.83 17.89 21.57
C LEU A 165 -5.42 18.95 20.54
N LEU A 166 -4.13 19.31 20.49
CA LEU A 166 -3.60 20.25 19.49
C LEU A 166 -3.72 19.68 18.07
N MET A 167 -3.36 18.41 17.88
CA MET A 167 -3.51 17.70 16.61
C MET A 167 -4.96 17.73 16.16
N ARG A 168 -5.90 17.35 17.03
CA ARG A 168 -7.34 17.33 16.74
C ARG A 168 -7.85 18.72 16.35
N ARG A 169 -7.48 19.76 17.11
CA ARG A 169 -7.89 21.15 16.84
C ARG A 169 -7.37 21.66 15.51
N ARG A 170 -6.07 21.52 15.25
CA ARG A 170 -5.47 21.96 13.98
C ARG A 170 -6.02 21.18 12.79
N MET A 171 -6.23 19.88 12.95
CA MET A 171 -6.77 19.02 11.90
C MET A 171 -8.18 19.47 11.53
N LYS A 172 -9.07 19.67 12.52
CA LYS A 172 -10.44 20.15 12.28
C LYS A 172 -10.46 21.46 11.50
N LYS A 173 -9.60 22.42 11.86
CA LYS A 173 -9.46 23.70 11.15
C LYS A 173 -9.07 23.54 9.68
N GLU A 174 -8.13 22.64 9.39
CA GLU A 174 -7.70 22.36 8.01
C GLU A 174 -8.76 21.61 7.20
N LEU A 175 -9.50 20.69 7.82
CA LEU A 175 -10.63 20.01 7.17
C LEU A 175 -11.74 20.98 6.79
N GLU A 176 -12.12 21.89 7.69
CA GLU A 176 -13.14 22.92 7.42
C GLU A 176 -12.71 23.86 6.29
N ARG A 177 -11.42 24.17 6.18
CA ARG A 177 -10.86 25.01 5.11
C ARG A 177 -10.86 24.31 3.75
N ARG A 178 -10.46 23.04 3.70
CA ARG A 178 -10.22 22.31 2.43
C ARG A 178 -11.44 21.55 1.92
N PHE A 179 -12.32 21.12 2.82
CA PHE A 179 -13.51 20.32 2.50
C PHE A 179 -14.78 20.96 3.11
N PRO A 180 -15.22 22.13 2.60
CA PRO A 180 -16.46 22.74 3.05
C PRO A 180 -17.65 21.84 2.69
N GLY A 181 -18.54 21.56 3.65
CA GLY A 181 -19.79 20.83 3.42
C GLY A 181 -19.69 19.29 3.39
N GLU A 182 -18.51 18.69 3.54
CA GLU A 182 -18.37 17.24 3.65
C GLU A 182 -18.58 16.71 5.08
N SER A 183 -19.14 15.51 5.18
CA SER A 183 -19.39 14.83 6.46
C SER A 183 -18.08 14.41 7.14
N GLN A 184 -17.69 15.12 8.20
CA GLN A 184 -16.50 14.81 8.99
C GLN A 184 -16.66 13.58 9.93
N LYS A 185 -17.74 12.81 9.78
CA LYS A 185 -18.08 11.70 10.68
C LYS A 185 -16.99 10.62 10.67
N GLY A 186 -16.46 10.32 11.85
CA GLY A 186 -15.46 9.26 12.06
C GLY A 186 -14.01 9.63 11.72
N ILE A 187 -13.74 10.85 11.25
CA ILE A 187 -12.38 11.28 10.85
C ILE A 187 -11.52 11.61 12.06
N ALA A 188 -12.12 12.22 13.09
CA ALA A 188 -11.43 12.43 14.36
C ALA A 188 -10.98 11.10 14.98
N TYR A 189 -11.82 10.07 14.95
CA TYR A 189 -11.43 8.75 15.46
C TYR A 189 -10.37 8.07 14.57
N TYR A 190 -10.53 8.15 13.24
CA TYR A 190 -9.57 7.60 12.29
C TYR A 190 -8.17 8.25 12.41
N SER A 191 -8.12 9.57 12.58
CA SER A 191 -6.87 10.30 12.77
C SER A 191 -6.18 9.96 14.09
N ILE A 192 -6.92 9.80 15.19
CA ILE A 192 -6.35 9.42 16.50
C ILE A 192 -5.81 7.99 16.45
N THR A 193 -6.57 7.04 15.91
CA THR A 193 -6.10 5.65 15.76
C THR A 193 -4.87 5.55 14.86
N ARG A 194 -4.81 6.38 13.80
CA ARG A 194 -3.62 6.57 12.97
C ARG A 194 -2.59 7.52 13.60
N ALA A 195 -2.77 8.11 14.78
CA ALA A 195 -1.69 8.82 15.46
C ALA A 195 -0.93 7.86 16.39
N MET A 196 -1.66 6.89 16.97
CA MET A 196 -1.16 5.97 17.98
C MET A 196 -0.30 4.82 17.45
N GLN A 197 -0.47 4.38 16.20
CA GLN A 197 0.31 3.25 15.66
C GLN A 197 1.80 3.64 15.44
N MET A 198 2.76 2.73 15.56
CA MET A 198 4.14 3.10 15.18
C MET A 198 4.25 3.34 13.66
N LYS A 199 4.89 4.44 13.23
CA LYS A 199 5.00 4.87 11.82
C LYS A 199 5.61 3.80 10.91
N PHE A 200 6.55 3.01 11.42
CA PHE A 200 7.28 2.00 10.66
C PHE A 200 6.39 0.84 10.16
N MET A 201 5.32 0.51 10.89
CA MET A 201 4.49 -0.65 10.59
C MET A 201 3.25 -0.32 9.73
N ARG A 202 3.05 0.96 9.36
CA ARG A 202 1.86 1.42 8.65
C ARG A 202 2.02 1.24 7.13
N MET A 203 1.29 0.29 6.56
CA MET A 203 0.92 0.28 5.13
C MET A 203 -0.51 0.81 5.02
N PRO A 204 -0.91 1.68 4.05
CA PRO A 204 -0.19 2.36 2.97
C PRO A 204 0.53 3.65 3.42
N LYS A 205 1.67 3.91 2.78
CA LYS A 205 2.54 5.07 3.07
C LYS A 205 1.85 6.38 2.65
N ALA A 206 2.06 7.44 3.43
CA ALA A 206 1.72 8.79 2.99
C ALA A 206 2.50 9.15 1.71
N LYS A 207 1.86 9.96 0.86
CA LYS A 207 2.47 10.42 -0.39
C LYS A 207 3.44 11.58 -0.14
N VAL A 208 3.28 12.26 0.99
CA VAL A 208 4.01 13.47 1.38
C VAL A 208 5.11 13.09 2.39
N LYS A 209 6.33 13.60 2.18
CA LYS A 209 7.45 13.43 3.12
C LYS A 209 7.30 14.37 4.32
N ILE A 210 7.94 14.04 5.44
CA ILE A 210 7.98 14.88 6.64
C ILE A 210 8.45 16.29 6.26
N GLY A 211 7.67 17.32 6.64
CA GLY A 211 7.99 18.73 6.37
C GLY A 211 7.55 19.29 5.02
N GLN A 212 6.97 18.49 4.11
CA GLN A 212 6.40 19.02 2.87
C GLN A 212 4.99 19.62 3.09
N GLU A 213 4.72 20.70 2.36
CA GLU A 213 3.41 21.34 2.34
C GLU A 213 2.34 20.39 1.78
N LEU A 214 1.20 20.33 2.45
CA LEU A 214 0.09 19.48 2.03
C LEU A 214 -0.57 20.07 0.79
N PRO A 215 -0.71 19.33 -0.32
CA PRO A 215 -1.32 19.83 -1.55
C PRO A 215 -2.72 20.39 -1.28
N GLU A 216 -3.01 21.58 -1.81
CA GLU A 216 -4.26 22.31 -1.51
C GLU A 216 -5.51 21.54 -1.94
N HIS A 217 -5.42 20.80 -3.04
CA HIS A 217 -6.53 20.05 -3.59
C HIS A 217 -6.29 18.54 -3.56
N TYR A 218 -7.20 17.86 -2.86
CA TYR A 218 -7.29 16.41 -2.79
C TYR A 218 -8.49 15.97 -3.64
N ARG A 219 -8.23 15.52 -4.87
CA ARG A 219 -9.22 14.95 -5.79
C ARG A 219 -9.15 13.42 -5.82
#